data_AF-A0A7W8AHR5-F1
#
_entry.id   AF-A0A7W8AHR5-F1
#
_cell.length_a   1.000
_cell.length_b   1.000
_cell.length_c   1.000
_cell.angle_alpha   90.00
_cell.angle_beta   90.00
_cell.angle_gamma   90.00
#
_symmetry.space_group_name_H-M   'P 1'
#
loop_
_entity.id
_entity.type
_entity.pdbx_description
1 polymer ?
#
loop_
_entity_poly.entity_id
_entity_poly.type
_entity_poly.pdbx_seq_one_letter_code
_entity_poly.pdbx_strand_id
1 'polypeptide(L)'
;MMFGQLSYVLRFNHALAMLGVNPQHINETIRQSAQISGKEFGATPQEMALVLASQLPLEYTIQLDPRTAMKWIRKRKINPRNPNVKNALFALNWAKLVDY
;
A
#
# COMPACT_ATOMS: atom_id res chain seq x y z
N MET A 1 -3.61 12.44 -20.76
CA MET A 1 -3.65 12.48 -19.27
C MET A 1 -2.31 12.02 -18.65
N MET A 2 -1.22 12.80 -18.79
CA MET A 2 0.10 12.44 -18.19
C MET A 2 0.23 12.83 -16.71
N PHE A 3 -0.33 13.97 -16.29
CA PHE A 3 -0.16 14.48 -14.92
C PHE A 3 -0.76 13.57 -13.82
N GLY A 4 -1.92 12.95 -14.09
CA GLY A 4 -2.55 12.03 -13.15
C GLY A 4 -1.73 10.75 -12.90
N GLN A 5 -1.02 10.26 -13.91
CA GLN A 5 -0.11 9.11 -13.79
C GLN A 5 1.07 9.44 -12.89
N LEU A 6 1.77 10.55 -13.20
CA LEU A 6 2.96 10.97 -12.45
C LEU A 6 2.62 11.21 -10.97
N SER A 7 1.50 11.88 -10.70
CA SER A 7 1.01 12.11 -9.34
C SER A 7 0.70 10.82 -8.58
N TYR A 8 0.17 9.80 -9.26
CA TYR A 8 -0.10 8.50 -8.64
C TYR A 8 1.19 7.79 -8.24
N VAL A 9 2.14 7.69 -9.18
CA VAL A 9 3.44 7.04 -8.99
C VAL A 9 4.20 7.66 -7.81
N LEU A 10 4.27 9.00 -7.74
CA LEU A 10 4.94 9.69 -6.64
C LEU A 10 4.28 9.40 -5.29
N ARG A 11 2.95 9.44 -5.22
CA ARG A 11 2.21 9.16 -3.99
C ARG A 11 2.31 7.70 -3.56
N PHE A 12 2.37 6.78 -4.50
CA PHE A 12 2.54 5.36 -4.25
C PHE A 12 3.92 5.06 -3.66
N ASN A 13 4.99 5.57 -4.29
CA ASN A 13 6.35 5.40 -3.80
C ASN A 13 6.53 6.04 -2.42
N HIS A 14 5.93 7.22 -2.19
CA HIS A 14 5.92 7.84 -0.89
C HIS A 14 5.18 7.00 0.16
N ALA A 15 4.06 6.39 -0.21
CA ALA A 15 3.30 5.50 0.69
C ALA A 15 4.11 4.25 1.08
N LEU A 16 4.82 3.61 0.13
CA LEU A 16 5.74 2.51 0.44
C LEU A 16 6.82 2.94 1.43
N ALA A 17 7.46 4.08 1.20
CA ALA A 17 8.47 4.62 2.11
C ALA A 17 7.91 4.87 3.51
N MET A 18 6.69 5.41 3.61
CA MET A 18 6.00 5.60 4.90
C MET A 18 5.66 4.29 5.61
N LEU A 19 5.46 3.19 4.89
CA LEU A 19 5.26 1.86 5.47
C LEU A 19 6.58 1.24 5.98
N GLY A 20 7.74 1.83 5.64
CA GLY A 20 9.06 1.31 5.98
C GLY A 20 9.77 0.59 4.82
N VAL A 21 9.17 0.57 3.62
CA VAL A 21 9.78 -0.08 2.45
C VAL A 21 10.44 0.95 1.56
N ASN A 22 11.76 0.86 1.38
CA ASN A 22 12.42 1.64 0.34
C ASN A 22 11.93 1.15 -1.04
N PRO A 23 11.23 1.99 -1.85
CA PRO A 23 10.73 1.56 -3.14
C PRO A 23 11.83 1.01 -4.03
N GLN A 24 13.05 1.56 -3.97
CA GLN A 24 14.18 1.14 -4.80
C GLN A 24 14.61 -0.32 -4.58
N HIS A 25 14.26 -0.92 -3.44
CA HIS A 25 14.57 -2.32 -3.13
C HIS A 25 13.54 -3.31 -3.70
N ILE A 26 12.39 -2.83 -4.18
CA ILE A 26 11.38 -3.67 -4.83
C ILE A 26 11.73 -3.78 -6.32
N ASN A 27 11.47 -4.94 -6.94
CA ASN A 27 11.59 -5.07 -8.39
C ASN A 27 10.73 -4.02 -9.13
N GLU A 28 11.31 -3.37 -10.14
CA GLU A 28 10.64 -2.30 -10.87
C GLU A 28 9.35 -2.74 -11.56
N THR A 29 9.36 -3.90 -12.22
CA THR A 29 8.19 -4.45 -12.91
C THR A 29 7.05 -4.65 -11.92
N ILE A 30 7.31 -5.22 -10.74
CA ILE A 30 6.29 -5.41 -9.70
C ILE A 30 5.71 -4.07 -9.24
N ARG A 31 6.55 -3.06 -9.00
CA ARG A 31 6.08 -1.72 -8.62
C ARG A 31 5.21 -1.09 -9.71
N GLN A 32 5.65 -1.15 -10.96
CA GLN A 32 4.93 -0.56 -12.09
C GLN A 32 3.59 -1.26 -12.30
N SER A 33 3.55 -2.61 -12.23
CA SER A 33 2.31 -3.38 -12.32
C SER A 33 1.32 -2.97 -11.21
N ALA A 34 1.78 -2.86 -9.96
CA ALA A 34 0.93 -2.40 -8.86
C ALA A 34 0.39 -0.97 -9.12
N GLN A 35 1.23 -0.06 -9.60
CA GLN A 35 0.82 1.31 -9.92
C GLN A 35 -0.23 1.37 -11.04
N ILE A 36 -0.04 0.58 -12.10
CA ILE A 36 -0.98 0.49 -13.23
C ILE A 36 -2.31 -0.07 -12.74
N SER A 37 -2.30 -1.25 -12.11
CA SER A 37 -3.52 -1.88 -11.60
C SER A 37 -4.24 -1.00 -10.58
N GLY A 38 -3.50 -0.36 -9.67
CA GLY A 38 -4.08 0.54 -8.68
C GLY A 38 -4.83 1.70 -9.32
N LYS A 39 -4.30 2.28 -10.40
CA LYS A 39 -4.98 3.35 -11.13
C LYS A 39 -6.18 2.83 -11.92
N GLU A 40 -6.05 1.70 -12.61
CA GLU A 40 -7.12 1.11 -13.42
C GLU A 40 -8.33 0.71 -12.57
N PHE A 41 -8.09 0.13 -11.39
CA PHE A 41 -9.14 -0.29 -10.46
C PHE A 41 -9.59 0.82 -9.48
N GLY A 42 -9.10 2.05 -9.64
CA GLY A 42 -9.48 3.18 -8.80
C GLY A 42 -9.04 3.07 -7.33
N ALA A 43 -8.06 2.21 -7.03
CA ALA A 43 -7.47 2.09 -5.71
C ALA A 43 -6.57 3.29 -5.41
N THR A 44 -6.61 3.78 -4.17
CA THR A 44 -5.72 4.87 -3.77
C THR A 44 -4.25 4.39 -3.77
N PRO A 45 -3.27 5.30 -3.93
CA PRO A 45 -1.86 4.94 -3.83
C PRO A 45 -1.49 4.26 -2.50
N GLN A 46 -2.13 4.66 -1.40
CA GLN A 46 -1.93 4.09 -0.07
C GLN A 46 -2.48 2.66 0.04
N GLU A 47 -3.66 2.40 -0.52
CA GLU A 47 -4.23 1.04 -0.56
C GLU A 47 -3.34 0.11 -1.36
N MET A 48 -2.91 0.54 -2.55
CA MET A 48 -2.09 -0.29 -3.41
C MET A 48 -0.68 -0.50 -2.83
N ALA A 49 -0.11 0.51 -2.17
CA ALA A 49 1.16 0.36 -1.47
C ALA A 49 1.08 -0.65 -0.31
N LEU A 50 -0.02 -0.64 0.45
CA LEU A 50 -0.26 -1.61 1.52
C LEU A 50 -0.43 -3.04 0.97
N VAL A 51 -1.20 -3.19 -0.11
CA VAL A 51 -1.40 -4.48 -0.78
C VAL A 51 -0.07 -5.02 -1.30
N LEU A 52 0.72 -4.22 -2.01
CA LEU A 52 2.04 -4.64 -2.46
C LEU A 52 2.95 -5.01 -1.28
N ALA A 53 3.01 -4.16 -0.24
CA ALA A 53 3.84 -4.40 0.92
C ALA A 53 3.51 -5.73 1.63
N SER A 54 2.23 -6.12 1.69
CA SER A 54 1.80 -7.41 2.27
C SER A 54 2.23 -8.65 1.48
N GLN A 55 2.64 -8.48 0.23
CA GLN A 55 3.07 -9.56 -0.67
C GLN A 55 4.60 -9.67 -0.76
N LEU A 56 5.33 -8.77 -0.10
CA LEU A 56 6.79 -8.80 -0.10
C LEU A 56 7.32 -9.97 0.75
N PRO A 57 8.58 -10.40 0.52
CA PRO A 57 9.24 -11.38 1.37
C PRO A 57 9.24 -10.97 2.85
N LEU A 58 9.32 -11.97 3.74
CA LEU A 58 9.23 -11.80 5.20
C LEU A 58 10.21 -10.75 5.76
N GLU A 59 11.40 -10.66 5.16
CA GLU A 59 12.44 -9.68 5.51
C GLU A 59 11.98 -8.22 5.43
N TYR A 60 11.08 -7.92 4.50
CA TYR A 60 10.47 -6.61 4.35
C TYR A 60 9.25 -6.45 5.25
N THR A 61 8.40 -7.48 5.34
CA THR A 61 7.12 -7.39 6.06
C THR A 61 7.30 -7.23 7.57
N ILE A 62 8.37 -7.79 8.14
CA ILE A 62 8.69 -7.67 9.57
C ILE A 62 9.07 -6.24 9.99
N GLN A 63 9.51 -5.41 9.03
CA GLN A 63 9.93 -4.02 9.28
C GLN A 63 8.77 -3.03 9.14
N LEU A 64 7.59 -3.49 8.69
CA LEU A 64 6.47 -2.61 8.42
C LEU A 64 5.84 -2.07 9.72
N ASP A 65 5.49 -0.79 9.73
CA ASP A 65 4.85 -0.16 10.88
C ASP A 65 3.31 -0.09 10.73
N PRO A 66 2.52 -0.80 11.57
CA PRO A 66 1.06 -0.73 11.53
C PRO A 66 0.50 0.68 11.86
N ARG A 67 1.27 1.55 12.53
CA ARG A 67 0.84 2.91 12.87
C ARG A 67 0.60 3.75 11.62
N THR A 68 1.34 3.52 10.55
CA THR A 68 1.13 4.19 9.26
C THR A 68 -0.23 3.83 8.67
N ALA A 69 -0.55 2.53 8.60
CA ALA A 69 -1.85 2.07 8.11
C ALA A 69 -3.01 2.60 8.97
N MET A 70 -2.86 2.54 10.30
CA MET A 70 -3.83 3.09 11.25
C MET A 70 -4.08 4.59 11.02
N LYS A 71 -3.02 5.39 10.80
CA LYS A 71 -3.14 6.83 10.49
C LYS A 71 -3.89 7.06 9.18
N TRP A 72 -3.66 6.23 8.17
CA TRP A 72 -4.38 6.32 6.90
C TRP A 72 -5.86 5.95 7.01
N ILE A 73 -6.20 4.92 7.79
CA ILE A 73 -7.60 4.55 8.09
C ILE A 73 -8.32 5.72 8.76
N ARG A 74 -7.73 6.27 9.83
CA ARG A 74 -8.31 7.43 10.56
C ARG A 74 -8.51 8.65 9.67
N LYS A 75 -7.63 8.86 8.68
CA LYS A 75 -7.71 9.95 7.69
C LYS A 75 -8.56 9.60 6.46
N ARG A 76 -9.25 8.45 6.46
CA ARG A 76 -10.04 7.92 5.34
C ARG A 76 -9.26 7.87 4.02
N LYS A 77 -7.95 7.59 4.11
CA LYS A 77 -7.06 7.43 2.95
C LYS A 77 -7.03 5.99 2.44
N ILE A 78 -7.33 5.02 3.30
CA ILE A 78 -7.56 3.63 2.92
C ILE A 78 -8.89 3.17 3.55
N ASN A 79 -9.64 2.32 2.85
CA ASN A 79 -10.84 1.71 3.40
C ASN A 79 -10.51 0.30 3.95
N PRO A 80 -10.49 0.07 5.28
CA PRO A 80 -10.15 -1.22 5.85
C PRO A 80 -11.15 -2.34 5.49
N ARG A 81 -12.37 -1.99 5.05
CA ARG A 81 -13.40 -2.94 4.61
C ARG A 81 -13.27 -3.31 3.12
N ASN A 82 -12.42 -2.63 2.36
CA ASN A 82 -12.11 -3.03 0.98
C ASN A 82 -11.47 -4.44 1.02
N PRO A 83 -11.94 -5.43 0.23
CA PRO A 83 -11.43 -6.80 0.29
C PRO A 83 -9.91 -6.91 0.14
N ASN A 84 -9.30 -6.12 -0.75
CA ASN A 84 -7.84 -6.16 -0.97
C ASN A 84 -7.08 -5.61 0.22
N VAL A 85 -7.57 -4.50 0.80
CA VAL A 85 -6.99 -3.88 2.01
C VAL A 85 -7.15 -4.80 3.20
N LYS A 86 -8.35 -5.38 3.38
CA LYS A 86 -8.64 -6.34 4.44
C LYS A 86 -7.66 -7.51 4.35
N ASN A 87 -7.53 -8.15 3.19
CA ASN A 87 -6.62 -9.28 3.00
C ASN A 87 -5.17 -8.90 3.28
N ALA A 88 -4.72 -7.71 2.85
CA ALA A 88 -3.38 -7.20 3.17
C ALA A 88 -3.17 -7.01 4.67
N LEU A 89 -4.15 -6.45 5.38
CA LEU A 89 -4.09 -6.30 6.84
C LEU A 89 -4.05 -7.66 7.56
N PHE A 90 -4.79 -8.66 7.08
CA PHE A 90 -4.73 -10.02 7.61
C PHE A 90 -3.37 -10.68 7.35
N ALA A 91 -2.82 -10.58 6.13
CA ALA A 91 -1.52 -11.13 5.77
C ALA A 91 -0.37 -10.56 6.62
N LEU A 92 -0.51 -9.31 7.07
CA LEU A 92 0.45 -8.63 7.94
C LEU A 92 0.22 -8.88 9.45
N ASN A 93 -0.73 -9.73 9.84
CA ASN A 93 -1.16 -9.91 11.24
C ASN A 93 -1.68 -8.61 11.89
N TRP A 94 -2.28 -7.71 11.10
CA TRP A 94 -2.84 -6.42 11.53
C TRP A 94 -4.37 -6.40 11.50
N ALA A 95 -5.01 -7.57 11.59
CA ALA A 95 -6.47 -7.73 11.50
C ALA A 95 -7.27 -6.79 12.42
N LYS A 96 -6.73 -6.42 13.59
CA LYS A 96 -7.34 -5.44 14.51
C LYS A 96 -7.63 -4.06 13.89
N LEU A 97 -6.96 -3.72 12.79
CA LEU A 97 -7.18 -2.47 12.07
C LEU A 97 -8.41 -2.51 11.16
N VAL A 98 -9.00 -3.69 10.93
CA VAL A 98 -10.20 -3.83 10.10
C VAL A 98 -11.43 -3.22 10.78
N ASP A 99 -11.47 -3.30 12.12
CA ASP A 99 -12.58 -2.84 12.96
C ASP A 99 -12.36 -1.40 13.51
N TYR A 100 -11.32 -0.72 13.04
CA TYR A 100 -10.90 0.62 13.49
C TYR A 100 -11.63 1.75 12.75
#